data_AF-K3X3V1-F1
#
_entry.id   AF-K3X3V1-F1
#
_cell.length_a   1.000
_cell.length_b   1.000
_cell.length_c   1.000
_cell.angle_alpha   90.00
_cell.angle_beta   90.00
_cell.angle_gamma   90.00
#
_symmetry.space_group_name_H-M   'P 1'
#
loop_
_entity.id
_entity.type
_entity.pdbx_description
1 polymer ?
#
loop_
_entity_poly.entity_id
_entity_poly.type
_entity_poly.pdbx_seq_one_letter_code
_entity_poly.pdbx_strand_id
1 'polypeptide(L)'
;GQKANNKLLVTWVGPYQVIQADEYSFGVRHLVSGDEQDVHASRLKFYADQSLEVTEEVLEHVASQGIVMAVESIKQNRWCDAKREFELLINWKGFESIEDSWEPMRSLVHDIPVLVRRYAESIGNAKLLQSIVEFLGQ
;
A
#
# COMPACT_ATOMS: atom_id res chain seq x y z
N GLY A 1 31.53 -22.00 14.22
CA GLY A 1 30.06 -22.05 14.31
C GLY A 1 29.52 -20.65 14.20
N GLN A 2 28.90 -20.29 13.08
CA GLN A 2 28.22 -19.01 12.90
C GLN A 2 26.79 -19.15 13.43
N LYS A 3 26.46 -18.42 14.50
CA LYS A 3 25.08 -18.22 14.93
C LYS A 3 24.41 -17.35 13.86
N ALA A 4 23.44 -17.91 13.16
CA ALA A 4 22.51 -17.14 12.36
C ALA A 4 21.74 -16.21 13.32
N ASN A 5 22.12 -14.93 13.34
CA ASN A 5 21.29 -13.90 13.95
C ASN A 5 20.07 -13.73 13.04
N ASN A 6 19.05 -14.56 13.24
CA ASN A 6 17.73 -14.34 12.70
C ASN A 6 17.10 -13.19 13.50
N LYS A 7 17.61 -11.98 13.28
CA LYS A 7 17.05 -10.74 13.80
C LYS A 7 15.77 -10.55 12.99
N LEU A 8 14.65 -11.02 13.54
CA LEU A 8 13.32 -10.69 13.04
C LEU A 8 13.24 -9.16 13.04
N LEU A 9 13.37 -8.56 11.86
CA LEU A 9 13.10 -7.15 11.68
C LEU A 9 11.63 -6.95 12.01
N VAL A 10 11.36 -6.38 13.19
CA VAL A 10 10.01 -6.00 13.58
C VAL A 10 9.71 -4.68 12.89
N THR A 11 9.01 -4.73 11.76
CA THR A 11 8.40 -3.56 11.15
C THR A 11 7.12 -3.26 11.92
N TRP A 12 7.09 -2.13 12.62
CA TRP A 12 5.88 -1.62 13.24
C TRP A 12 5.02 -0.98 12.14
N VAL A 13 3.72 -1.29 12.12
CA VAL A 13 2.74 -0.77 11.16
C VAL A 13 1.53 -0.23 11.91
N GLY A 14 0.84 0.76 11.35
CA GLY A 14 -0.35 1.38 11.95
C GLY A 14 -0.34 2.91 11.81
N PRO A 15 -1.21 3.65 12.54
CA PRO A 15 -2.08 3.23 13.63
C PRO A 15 -3.29 2.33 13.28
N TYR A 16 -3.69 1.54 14.28
CA TYR A 16 -4.90 0.71 14.30
C TYR A 16 -5.80 1.18 15.44
N GLN A 17 -7.12 1.05 15.29
CA GLN A 17 -8.09 1.25 16.36
C GLN A 17 -8.24 -0.05 17.16
N VAL A 18 -8.11 0.00 18.48
CA VAL A 18 -8.53 -1.13 19.33
C VAL A 18 -10.06 -1.14 19.37
N ILE A 19 -10.66 -2.26 18.93
CA ILE A 19 -12.11 -2.43 18.86
C ILE A 19 -12.64 -3.33 19.98
N GLN A 20 -11.81 -4.22 20.51
CA GLN A 20 -12.13 -5.12 21.60
C GLN A 20 -10.87 -5.48 22.40
N ALA A 21 -11.05 -5.71 23.70
CA ALA A 21 -10.03 -6.24 24.59
C ALA A 21 -10.54 -7.54 25.23
N ASP A 22 -9.94 -8.65 24.85
CA ASP A 22 -10.22 -9.97 25.40
C ASP A 22 -9.17 -10.36 26.45
N GLU A 23 -9.37 -11.51 27.11
CA GLU A 23 -8.53 -11.97 28.22
C GLU A 23 -7.04 -12.08 27.85
N TYR A 24 -6.73 -12.42 26.60
CA TYR A 24 -5.36 -12.66 26.13
C TYR A 24 -4.99 -11.94 24.82
N SER A 25 -5.90 -11.15 24.25
CA SER A 25 -5.75 -10.52 22.95
C SER A 25 -6.51 -9.20 22.84
N PHE A 26 -6.17 -8.42 21.82
CA PHE A 26 -6.91 -7.24 21.42
C PHE A 26 -7.34 -7.39 19.96
N GLY A 27 -8.63 -7.19 19.71
CA GLY A 27 -9.13 -6.98 18.36
C GLY A 27 -8.72 -5.58 17.92
N VAL A 28 -8.02 -5.49 16.80
CA VAL A 28 -7.60 -4.22 16.20
C VAL A 28 -8.13 -4.09 14.79
N ARG A 29 -8.60 -2.89 14.45
CA ARG A 29 -9.07 -2.51 13.12
C ARG A 29 -8.09 -1.57 12.47
N HIS A 30 -7.70 -1.87 11.25
CA HIS A 30 -6.90 -0.98 10.44
C HIS A 30 -7.72 0.26 10.04
N LEU A 31 -7.21 1.46 10.32
CA LEU A 31 -7.99 2.70 10.17
C LEU A 31 -8.39 3.01 8.73
N VAL A 32 -7.59 2.55 7.75
CA VAL A 32 -7.81 2.85 6.33
C VAL A 32 -8.59 1.74 5.63
N SER A 33 -8.11 0.49 5.73
CA SER A 33 -8.77 -0.64 5.04
C SER A 33 -9.97 -1.21 5.79
N GLY A 34 -10.11 -0.93 7.09
CA GLY A 34 -11.14 -1.51 7.92
C GLY A 34 -10.91 -2.97 8.31
N ASP A 35 -9.80 -3.58 7.88
CA ASP A 35 -9.49 -4.98 8.20
C ASP A 35 -9.30 -5.17 9.70
N GLU A 36 -9.87 -6.25 10.23
CA GLU A 36 -9.81 -6.61 11.64
C GLU A 36 -8.90 -7.82 11.87
N GLN A 37 -8.12 -7.78 12.95
CA GLN A 37 -7.26 -8.88 13.36
C GLN A 37 -7.07 -8.90 14.87
N ASP A 38 -6.80 -10.09 15.43
CA ASP A 38 -6.44 -10.25 16.83
C ASP A 38 -4.92 -10.18 17.01
N VAL A 39 -4.47 -9.34 17.94
CA VAL A 39 -3.05 -9.20 18.29
C VAL A 39 -2.82 -9.35 19.79
N HIS A 40 -1.68 -9.94 20.14
CA HIS A 40 -1.23 -9.99 21.53
C HIS A 40 -0.81 -8.60 22.02
N ALA A 41 -0.98 -8.31 23.31
CA ALA A 41 -0.62 -7.02 23.93
C ALA A 41 0.82 -6.56 23.63
N SER A 42 1.76 -7.51 23.56
CA SER A 42 3.18 -7.22 23.25
C SER A 42 3.43 -6.73 21.82
N ARG A 43 2.42 -6.79 20.94
CA ARG A 43 2.46 -6.30 19.56
C ARG A 43 1.83 -4.92 19.40
N LEU A 44 1.42 -4.27 20.50
CA LEU A 44 0.93 -2.89 20.50
C LEU A 44 2.02 -1.93 20.97
N LYS A 45 2.08 -0.73 20.36
CA LYS A 45 3.02 0.33 20.73
C LYS A 45 2.28 1.66 20.77
N PHE A 46 2.41 2.39 21.88
CA PHE A 46 1.69 3.64 22.18
C PHE A 46 0.15 3.50 22.08
N TYR A 47 -0.47 3.09 23.17
CA TYR A 47 -1.93 3.13 23.36
C TYR A 47 -2.34 4.56 23.74
N ALA A 48 -3.21 5.19 22.96
CA ALA A 48 -3.86 6.46 23.29
C ALA A 48 -5.37 6.22 23.47
N ASP A 49 -5.92 6.82 24.53
CA ASP A 49 -7.30 6.67 24.96
C ASP A 49 -8.31 7.28 23.96
N GLN A 50 -9.59 7.03 24.19
CA GLN A 50 -10.79 7.33 23.38
C GLN A 50 -10.93 8.78 22.87
N SER A 51 -10.05 9.69 23.28
CA SER A 51 -9.97 11.09 22.86
C SER A 51 -9.00 11.35 21.71
N LEU A 52 -8.39 10.33 21.10
CA LEU A 52 -7.60 10.51 19.89
C LEU A 52 -8.54 10.80 18.71
N GLU A 53 -8.56 12.06 18.26
CA GLU A 53 -9.25 12.42 17.02
C GLU A 53 -8.49 11.79 15.84
N VAL A 54 -9.12 10.83 15.17
CA VAL A 54 -8.64 10.30 13.90
C VAL A 54 -8.93 11.35 12.83
N THR A 55 -8.00 12.27 12.64
CA THR A 55 -8.07 13.30 11.60
C THR A 55 -7.62 12.73 10.25
N GLU A 56 -7.99 13.41 9.18
CA GLU A 56 -7.55 13.09 7.81
C GLU A 56 -6.01 13.06 7.70
N GLU A 57 -5.32 13.96 8.41
CA GLU A 57 -3.85 13.97 8.52
C GLU A 57 -3.29 12.70 9.17
N VAL A 58 -3.96 12.16 10.20
CA VAL A 58 -3.56 10.89 10.82
C VAL A 58 -3.75 9.75 9.83
N LEU A 59 -4.86 9.72 9.09
CA LEU A 59 -5.14 8.71 8.07
C LEU A 59 -4.13 8.77 6.91
N GLU A 60 -3.81 9.95 6.40
CA GLU A 60 -2.77 10.17 5.39
C GLU A 60 -1.40 9.72 5.90
N HIS A 61 -1.06 10.03 7.16
CA HIS A 61 0.19 9.59 7.76
C HIS A 61 0.25 8.07 7.90
N VAL A 62 -0.84 7.40 8.33
CA VAL A 62 -0.94 5.93 8.38
C VAL A 62 -0.67 5.34 7.00
N ALA A 63 -1.38 5.83 5.98
CA ALA A 63 -1.25 5.38 4.60
C ALA A 63 0.18 5.54 4.08
N SER A 64 0.88 6.60 4.50
CA SER A 64 2.29 6.86 4.14
C SER A 64 3.31 5.91 4.79
N GLN A 65 2.94 5.16 5.85
CA GLN A 65 3.87 4.29 6.61
C GLN A 65 4.12 2.91 5.98
N GLY A 66 3.79 2.73 4.70
CA GLY A 66 4.12 1.48 3.99
C GLY A 66 3.12 0.36 4.23
N ILE A 67 1.83 0.70 4.38
CA ILE A 67 0.79 -0.28 4.12
C ILE A 67 0.87 -0.65 2.65
N VAL A 68 1.11 -1.92 2.38
CA VAL A 68 1.04 -2.47 1.02
C VAL A 68 -0.43 -2.44 0.62
N MET A 69 -0.86 -1.33 0.00
CA MET A 69 -2.19 -1.24 -0.59
C MET A 69 -2.25 -2.20 -1.77
N ALA A 70 -3.11 -3.21 -1.68
CA ALA A 70 -3.29 -4.14 -2.77
C ALA A 70 -3.99 -3.43 -3.94
N VAL A 71 -3.47 -3.63 -5.16
CA VAL A 71 -4.12 -3.17 -6.39
C VAL A 71 -5.24 -4.13 -6.75
N GLU A 72 -6.46 -3.61 -6.93
CA GLU A 72 -7.59 -4.36 -7.48
C GLU A 72 -7.46 -4.43 -9.01
N SER A 73 -7.27 -3.28 -9.66
CA SER A 73 -7.11 -3.20 -11.10
C SER A 73 -6.41 -1.92 -11.57
N ILE A 74 -5.90 -1.95 -12.80
CA ILE A 74 -5.42 -0.76 -13.51
C ILE A 74 -6.52 -0.33 -14.48
N LYS A 75 -7.05 0.88 -14.30
CA LYS A 75 -8.20 1.37 -15.07
C LYS A 75 -7.80 2.13 -16.33
N GLN A 76 -6.77 2.97 -16.23
CA GLN A 76 -6.35 3.87 -17.31
C GLN A 76 -4.84 4.12 -17.27
N ASN A 77 -4.33 4.69 -18.36
CA ASN A 77 -2.95 5.15 -18.47
C ASN A 77 -2.93 6.54 -19.13
N ARG A 78 -1.97 7.37 -18.75
CA ARG A 78 -1.72 8.66 -19.40
C ARG A 78 -0.23 8.97 -19.43
N TRP A 79 0.17 9.77 -20.41
CA TRP A 79 1.48 10.42 -20.39
C TRP A 79 1.36 11.75 -19.65
N CYS A 80 2.22 11.97 -18.65
CA CYS A 80 2.30 13.22 -17.90
C CYS A 80 3.50 14.04 -18.38
N ASP A 81 3.26 15.07 -19.20
CA ASP A 81 4.33 15.90 -19.77
C ASP A 81 5.16 16.62 -18.71
N ALA A 82 4.54 17.05 -17.61
CA ALA A 82 5.23 17.75 -16.52
C ALA A 82 6.25 16.85 -15.81
N LYS A 83 5.93 15.57 -15.60
CA LYS A 83 6.82 14.58 -14.98
C LYS A 83 7.67 13.82 -16.00
N ARG A 84 7.35 13.94 -17.29
CA ARG A 84 7.93 13.19 -18.40
C ARG A 84 7.91 11.68 -18.14
N GLU A 85 6.78 11.20 -17.63
CA GLU A 85 6.58 9.80 -17.24
C GLU A 85 5.14 9.36 -17.54
N PHE A 86 4.95 8.06 -17.73
CA PHE A 86 3.62 7.46 -17.70
C PHE A 86 3.08 7.40 -16.27
N GLU A 87 1.79 7.66 -16.14
CA GLU A 87 1.02 7.43 -14.92
C GLU A 87 -0.10 6.42 -15.21
N LEU A 88 -0.43 5.61 -14.22
CA LEU A 88 -1.48 4.59 -14.29
C LEU A 88 -2.53 4.90 -13.24
N LEU A 89 -3.80 4.87 -13.64
CA LEU A 89 -4.91 5.05 -12.71
C LEU A 89 -5.18 3.72 -12.01
N ILE A 90 -4.89 3.69 -10.71
CA ILE A 90 -4.98 2.50 -9.88
C ILE A 90 -6.30 2.52 -9.13
N ASN A 91 -7.01 1.40 -9.22
CA ASN A 91 -8.11 1.10 -8.34
C ASN A 91 -7.59 0.20 -7.22
N TRP A 92 -7.77 0.67 -5.99
CA TRP A 92 -7.26 0.02 -4.79
C TRP A 92 -8.26 -1.00 -4.26
N LYS A 93 -7.75 -2.16 -3.87
CA LYS A 93 -8.56 -3.24 -3.31
C LYS A 93 -9.15 -2.82 -1.98
N GLY A 94 -10.46 -2.94 -1.86
CA GLY A 94 -11.21 -2.55 -0.65
C GLY A 94 -11.59 -1.07 -0.61
N PHE A 95 -11.29 -0.29 -1.65
CA PHE A 95 -11.64 1.13 -1.74
C PHE A 95 -12.66 1.42 -2.85
N GLU A 96 -13.42 2.49 -2.68
CA GLU A 96 -14.34 3.00 -3.69
C GLU A 96 -13.58 3.68 -4.85
N SER A 97 -14.23 3.84 -6.00
CA SER A 97 -13.59 4.44 -7.18
C SER A 97 -13.22 5.92 -7.03
N ILE A 98 -13.77 6.61 -6.02
CA ILE A 98 -13.37 7.98 -5.71
C ILE A 98 -11.94 8.06 -5.19
N GLU A 99 -11.44 6.97 -4.62
CA GLU A 99 -10.08 6.82 -4.10
C GLU A 99 -9.08 6.37 -5.18
N ASP A 100 -9.51 6.23 -6.44
CA ASP A 100 -8.60 5.88 -7.52
C ASP A 100 -7.53 6.98 -7.69
N SER A 101 -6.26 6.59 -7.70
CA SER A 101 -5.15 7.55 -7.79
C SER A 101 -4.27 7.30 -9.02
N TRP A 102 -3.67 8.39 -9.53
CA TRP A 102 -2.71 8.33 -10.63
C TRP A 102 -1.31 8.10 -10.06
N GLU A 103 -0.81 6.88 -10.23
CA GLU A 103 0.49 6.47 -9.70
C GLU A 103 1.58 6.46 -10.79
N PRO A 104 2.83 6.82 -10.45
CA PRO A 104 3.95 6.78 -11.39
C PRO A 104 4.22 5.35 -11.88
N MET A 105 4.44 5.20 -13.19
CA MET A 105 4.74 3.90 -13.80
C MET A 105 5.99 3.27 -13.18
N ARG A 106 7.04 4.03 -12.90
CA ARG A 106 8.28 3.51 -12.29
C ARG A 106 8.04 2.89 -10.91
N SER A 107 7.25 3.55 -10.06
CA SER A 107 6.87 3.01 -8.75
C SER A 107 6.11 1.69 -8.90
N LEU A 108 5.12 1.66 -9.79
CA LEU A 108 4.32 0.45 -10.01
C LEU A 108 5.10 -0.68 -10.67
N VAL A 109 6.05 -0.40 -11.57
CA VAL A 109 6.90 -1.44 -12.16
C VAL A 109 7.90 -1.98 -11.13
N HIS A 110 8.35 -1.17 -10.18
CA HIS A 110 9.15 -1.64 -9.07
C HIS A 110 8.35 -2.62 -8.19
N ASP A 111 7.10 -2.29 -7.87
CA ASP A 111 6.31 -3.06 -6.90
C ASP A 111 5.54 -4.25 -7.52
N ILE A 112 4.97 -4.06 -8.71
CA ILE A 112 4.05 -5.00 -9.38
C ILE A 112 4.33 -5.14 -10.90
N PRO A 113 5.57 -5.45 -11.32
CA PRO A 113 5.99 -5.45 -12.73
C PRO A 113 5.15 -6.35 -13.64
N VAL A 114 4.70 -7.50 -13.12
CA VAL A 114 3.89 -8.47 -13.88
C VAL A 114 2.51 -7.92 -14.19
N LEU A 115 1.86 -7.23 -13.24
CA LEU A 115 0.53 -6.66 -13.46
C LEU A 115 0.58 -5.53 -14.47
N VAL A 116 1.55 -4.63 -14.32
CA VAL A 116 1.74 -3.47 -15.21
C VAL A 116 2.05 -3.91 -16.64
N ARG A 117 2.92 -4.92 -16.82
CA ARG A 117 3.23 -5.47 -18.15
C ARG A 117 1.99 -6.08 -18.81
N ARG A 118 1.26 -6.93 -18.10
CA ARG A 118 0.04 -7.57 -18.63
C ARG A 118 -1.01 -6.55 -19.04
N TYR A 119 -1.19 -5.50 -18.24
CA TYR A 119 -2.06 -4.40 -18.58
C TYR A 119 -1.60 -3.67 -19.84
N ALA A 120 -0.31 -3.31 -19.94
CA ALA A 120 0.22 -2.62 -21.11
C ALA A 120 0.10 -3.46 -22.41
N GLU A 121 0.29 -4.78 -22.31
CA GLU A 121 0.07 -5.75 -23.38
C GLU A 121 -1.41 -5.82 -23.79
N SER A 122 -2.34 -5.85 -22.83
CA SER A 122 -3.77 -5.98 -23.11
C SER A 122 -4.37 -4.78 -23.84
N ILE A 123 -3.87 -3.57 -23.55
CA ILE A 123 -4.29 -2.34 -24.25
C ILE A 123 -3.49 -2.05 -25.53
N GLY A 124 -2.44 -2.83 -25.82
CA GLY A 124 -1.58 -2.64 -27.00
C GLY A 124 -0.79 -1.33 -27.03
N ASN A 125 -0.50 -0.72 -25.87
CA ASN A 125 0.21 0.57 -25.83
C ASN A 125 1.73 0.37 -25.96
N ALA A 126 2.23 0.45 -27.19
CA ALA A 126 3.65 0.26 -27.51
C ALA A 126 4.59 1.23 -26.78
N LYS A 127 4.17 2.49 -26.56
CA LYS A 127 5.00 3.49 -25.85
C LYS A 127 5.14 3.13 -24.38
N LEU A 128 4.04 2.73 -23.73
CA LEU A 128 4.07 2.29 -22.34
C LEU A 128 4.92 1.02 -22.19
N LEU A 129 4.75 0.04 -23.09
CA LEU A 129 5.57 -1.18 -23.10
C LEU A 129 7.06 -0.87 -23.24
N GLN A 130 7.42 0.04 -24.14
CA GLN A 130 8.80 0.47 -24.33
C GLN A 130 9.36 1.10 -23.05
N SER A 131 8.62 2.02 -22.41
CA SER A 131 9.04 2.63 -21.16
C SER A 131 9.20 1.63 -20.01
N ILE A 132 8.35 0.60 -19.93
CA ILE A 132 8.47 -0.47 -18.94
C ILE A 132 9.75 -1.28 -19.18
N VAL A 133 10.04 -1.66 -20.43
CA VAL A 133 11.24 -2.43 -20.79
C VAL A 133 12.50 -1.63 -20.52
N GLU A 134 12.51 -0.34 -20.87
CA GLU A 134 13.63 0.56 -20.60
C GLU A 134 13.92 0.71 -19.11
N PHE A 135 12.87 0.79 -18.28
CA PHE A 135 13.05 0.89 -16.82
C PHE A 135 13.55 -0.42 -16.20
N LEU A 136 13.05 -1.58 -16.64
CA LEU A 136 13.49 -2.88 -16.14
C LEU A 136 14.91 -3.28 -16.60
N GLY A 137 15.41 -2.66 -17.65
CA GLY A 137 16.77 -2.89 -18.17
C GLY A 137 17.86 -2.02 -17.53
N GLN A 138 17.51 -1.11 -16.61
CA GLN A 138 18.43 -0.24 -15.86
C GLN A 138 18.89 -0.91 -14.57
#